data_AF-A0A4U1C7H7-F1
#
_entry.id   AF-A0A4U1C7H7-F1
#
_cell.length_a   1.000
_cell.length_b   1.000
_cell.length_c   1.000
_cell.angle_alpha   90.00
_cell.angle_beta   90.00
_cell.angle_gamma   90.00
#
_symmetry.space_group_name_H-M   'P 1'
#
loop_
_entity.id
_entity.type
_entity.pdbx_description
1 polymer ?
#
loop_
_entity_poly.entity_id
_entity_poly.type
_entity_poly.pdbx_seq_one_letter_code
_entity_poly.pdbx_strand_id
1 'polypeptide(L)'
;MRIDSVHIENFKNLIDFNIDLDENELNTVLLGQNATGKSNFLEALVLIFKFLDLSTETKRLYTEFNYVIKYKCRERFIEVKCYTELETKRKAYEIEVDKEKQSLKQFFKNKDIYLPKYVFTYYSGISNKLKNHFDENQRNFYNKAKTKGVTKDDVEDLRRMFYVQLVHSYFVLLAFYTFEEDGTNDFLSKYLNIEDLESILFKFQRPEWQKKSNFKESFMWGAEGLVREFLEKLWEISLCPIDVVENFKESFRDSAGKEKEYLYLYIPDKEHLRELNKFYHTNTELFKALESTYISDLIDEVKVKVKKSNVDNEITFKELSEGEQQLLTVLGLLKFTKDKETLVLLDEPDTHLNPLWKWDYLELIKNIYKKDFETGKEDDTTQIIINTHDPLVIGGLEKEQIRIFKRNPENGNIIVEKPIKSPKGMGVAGILTSELFGLPSILDKETQIKLNRKRYLQGKLMRNDITEEEHKEYQIKKAELEEFGFYEEVEDKWFKLYLSEMSKYEIIQQVDFSEEEKKFLEEESKKVVEGILKSMNSNN
;
A
#
# COMPACT_ATOMS: atom_id res chain seq x y z
N MET A 1 -0.54 -18.26 0.92
CA MET A 1 -1.11 -17.53 2.07
C MET A 1 -2.27 -16.69 1.57
N ARG A 2 -3.45 -16.87 2.14
CA ARG A 2 -4.67 -16.11 1.87
C ARG A 2 -5.48 -15.97 3.16
N ILE A 3 -5.67 -14.76 3.64
CA ILE A 3 -6.64 -14.46 4.69
C ILE A 3 -8.04 -14.54 4.07
N ASP A 4 -8.89 -15.35 4.68
CA ASP A 4 -10.31 -15.51 4.35
C ASP A 4 -11.13 -14.50 5.15
N SER A 5 -11.06 -14.56 6.49
CA SER A 5 -11.88 -13.67 7.32
C SER A 5 -11.19 -13.22 8.59
N VAL A 6 -11.57 -12.04 9.07
CA VAL A 6 -11.10 -11.47 10.32
C VAL A 6 -12.28 -10.88 11.08
N HIS A 7 -12.43 -11.30 12.33
CA HIS A 7 -13.28 -10.66 13.33
C HIS A 7 -12.39 -10.00 14.39
N ILE A 8 -12.69 -8.76 14.75
CA ILE A 8 -12.02 -8.00 15.80
C ILE A 8 -13.08 -7.48 16.76
N GLU A 9 -13.00 -7.90 18.03
CA GLU A 9 -14.01 -7.53 19.02
C GLU A 9 -13.92 -6.04 19.39
N ASN A 10 -12.71 -5.55 19.69
CA ASN A 10 -12.49 -4.15 20.05
C ASN A 10 -11.04 -3.73 19.86
N PHE A 11 -10.76 -2.96 18.80
CA PHE A 11 -9.47 -2.31 18.57
C PHE A 11 -9.65 -0.93 17.96
N LYS A 12 -9.35 0.13 18.74
CA LYS A 12 -9.52 1.53 18.31
C LYS A 12 -10.97 1.81 17.88
N ASN A 13 -11.20 2.09 16.60
CA ASN A 13 -12.53 2.30 16.02
C ASN A 13 -13.14 1.04 15.39
N LEU A 14 -12.44 -0.10 15.45
CA LEU A 14 -12.93 -1.40 15.00
C LEU A 14 -13.61 -2.10 16.19
N ILE A 15 -14.91 -1.84 16.35
CA ILE A 15 -15.75 -2.40 17.42
C ILE A 15 -16.69 -3.42 16.77
N ASP A 16 -16.62 -4.67 17.22
CA ASP A 16 -17.31 -5.84 16.64
C ASP A 16 -17.19 -5.90 15.12
N PHE A 17 -15.96 -5.68 14.65
CA PHE A 17 -15.64 -5.52 13.24
C PHE A 17 -15.47 -6.88 12.57
N ASN A 18 -16.14 -7.07 11.44
CA ASN A 18 -16.02 -8.27 10.62
C ASN A 18 -15.66 -7.89 9.18
N ILE A 19 -14.73 -8.64 8.60
CA ILE A 19 -14.37 -8.54 7.19
C ILE A 19 -14.13 -9.94 6.62
N ASP A 20 -14.75 -10.17 5.46
CA ASP A 20 -14.55 -11.35 4.60
C ASP A 20 -13.71 -10.89 3.40
N LEU A 21 -12.65 -11.59 3.05
CA LEU A 21 -11.72 -11.32 1.96
C LEU A 21 -11.80 -12.48 0.97
N ASP A 22 -11.90 -12.19 -0.32
CA ASP A 22 -12.08 -13.25 -1.31
C ASP A 22 -10.79 -14.05 -1.46
N GLU A 23 -10.81 -15.33 -1.10
CA GLU A 23 -9.65 -16.22 -1.15
C GLU A 23 -9.12 -16.44 -2.58
N ASN A 24 -9.96 -16.25 -3.60
CA ASN A 24 -9.61 -16.47 -5.00
C ASN A 24 -8.88 -15.29 -5.63
N GLU A 25 -8.94 -14.12 -5.00
CA GLU A 25 -8.35 -12.90 -5.53
C GLU A 25 -6.93 -12.68 -4.99
N LEU A 26 -6.02 -12.28 -5.88
CA LEU A 26 -4.65 -11.91 -5.51
C LEU A 26 -4.63 -10.64 -4.65
N ASN A 27 -5.44 -9.65 -5.03
CA ASN A 27 -5.48 -8.33 -4.43
C ASN A 27 -6.86 -7.98 -3.86
N THR A 28 -6.86 -7.43 -2.65
CA THR A 28 -8.03 -6.78 -2.05
C THR A 28 -7.74 -5.31 -1.85
N VAL A 29 -8.56 -4.45 -2.44
CA VAL A 29 -8.53 -3.00 -2.22
C VAL A 29 -9.55 -2.58 -1.17
N LEU A 30 -9.07 -1.89 -0.14
CA LEU A 30 -9.87 -1.29 0.91
C LEU A 30 -10.17 0.17 0.53
N LEU A 31 -11.45 0.51 0.45
CA LEU A 31 -11.96 1.85 0.13
C LEU A 31 -12.78 2.40 1.27
N GLY A 32 -12.95 3.72 1.33
CA GLY A 32 -13.81 4.38 2.31
C GLY A 32 -13.27 5.74 2.72
N GLN A 33 -14.07 6.54 3.41
CA GLN A 33 -13.65 7.87 3.85
C GLN A 33 -12.48 7.83 4.86
N ASN A 34 -11.89 9.00 5.14
CA ASN A 34 -10.87 9.10 6.17
C ASN A 34 -11.44 8.69 7.54
N ALA A 35 -10.59 8.10 8.39
CA ALA A 35 -10.98 7.63 9.72
C ALA A 35 -12.12 6.58 9.76
N THR A 36 -12.33 5.82 8.67
CA THR A 36 -13.20 4.63 8.64
C THR A 36 -12.49 3.34 9.07
N GLY A 37 -11.22 3.41 9.50
CA GLY A 37 -10.53 2.27 10.11
C GLY A 37 -9.67 1.41 9.18
N LYS A 38 -9.51 1.78 7.89
CA LYS A 38 -8.67 1.04 6.92
C LYS A 38 -7.24 0.81 7.40
N SER A 39 -6.50 1.87 7.75
CA SER A 39 -5.14 1.74 8.32
C SER A 39 -5.13 1.05 9.68
N ASN A 40 -6.19 1.21 10.49
CA ASN A 40 -6.31 0.48 11.78
C ASN A 40 -6.51 -1.03 11.54
N PHE A 41 -7.17 -1.43 10.47
CA PHE A 41 -7.30 -2.84 10.09
C PHE A 41 -5.95 -3.42 9.65
N LEU A 42 -5.20 -2.70 8.81
CA LEU A 42 -3.83 -3.11 8.45
C LEU A 42 -2.93 -3.21 9.68
N GLU A 43 -3.01 -2.26 10.61
CA GLU A 43 -2.28 -2.31 11.88
C GLU A 43 -2.71 -3.49 12.76
N ALA A 44 -4.00 -3.83 12.80
CA ALA A 44 -4.48 -5.00 13.51
C ALA A 44 -3.89 -6.29 12.94
N LEU A 45 -3.83 -6.44 11.61
CA LEU A 45 -3.16 -7.57 10.96
C LEU A 45 -1.67 -7.64 11.31
N VAL A 46 -0.96 -6.50 11.28
CA VAL A 46 0.44 -6.42 11.70
C VAL A 46 0.62 -6.90 13.14
N LEU A 47 -0.22 -6.43 14.06
CA LEU A 47 -0.15 -6.83 15.48
C LEU A 47 -0.47 -8.32 15.69
N ILE A 48 -1.48 -8.85 14.99
CA ILE A 48 -1.83 -10.27 15.03
C ILE A 48 -0.62 -11.11 14.64
N PHE A 49 -0.04 -10.88 13.47
CA PHE A 49 1.11 -11.66 13.00
C PHE A 49 2.39 -11.39 13.78
N LYS A 50 2.59 -10.16 14.29
CA LYS A 50 3.70 -9.81 15.21
C LYS A 50 3.70 -10.74 16.43
N PHE A 51 2.59 -10.80 17.15
CA PHE A 51 2.52 -11.56 18.40
C PHE A 51 2.51 -13.08 18.17
N LEU A 52 1.96 -13.54 17.04
CA LEU A 52 2.08 -14.94 16.62
C LEU A 52 3.54 -15.31 16.29
N ASP A 53 4.28 -14.44 15.60
CA ASP A 53 5.70 -14.70 15.28
C ASP A 53 6.60 -14.65 16.52
N LEU A 54 6.37 -13.71 17.43
CA LEU A 54 7.17 -13.58 18.66
C LEU A 54 6.85 -14.65 19.71
N SER A 55 5.73 -15.35 19.59
CA SER A 55 5.38 -16.48 20.44
C SER A 55 6.22 -17.72 20.11
N THR A 56 6.58 -18.47 21.15
CA THR A 56 7.42 -19.68 21.06
C THR A 56 6.70 -20.87 21.67
N GLU A 57 7.33 -22.05 21.71
CA GLU A 57 6.79 -23.23 22.41
C GLU A 57 6.53 -23.00 23.90
N THR A 58 7.30 -22.13 24.55
CA THR A 58 7.30 -21.93 26.01
C THR A 58 6.76 -20.58 26.44
N LYS A 59 6.79 -19.56 25.59
CA LYS A 59 6.32 -18.21 25.90
C LYS A 59 5.26 -17.78 24.89
N ARG A 60 4.12 -17.29 25.37
CA ARG A 60 3.05 -16.73 24.52
C ARG A 60 2.95 -15.24 24.73
N LEU A 61 2.78 -14.52 23.64
CA LEU A 61 2.46 -13.10 23.62
C LEU A 61 1.11 -12.92 22.93
N TYR A 62 0.39 -11.87 23.28
CA TYR A 62 -0.98 -11.67 22.86
C TYR A 62 -1.20 -10.22 22.46
N THR A 63 -2.17 -10.00 21.58
CA THR A 63 -2.70 -8.67 21.29
C THR A 63 -3.49 -8.12 22.49
N GLU A 64 -3.59 -6.81 22.59
CA GLU A 64 -4.43 -6.14 23.59
C GLU A 64 -5.94 -6.39 23.31
N PHE A 65 -6.31 -6.59 22.05
CA PHE A 65 -7.67 -6.86 21.59
C PHE A 65 -7.92 -8.36 21.37
N ASN A 66 -9.20 -8.75 21.33
CA ASN A 66 -9.62 -10.10 20.96
C ASN A 66 -9.91 -10.17 19.47
N TYR A 67 -9.64 -11.31 18.85
CA TYR A 67 -9.86 -11.50 17.42
C TYR A 67 -10.07 -12.98 17.07
N VAL A 68 -10.67 -13.19 15.91
CA VAL A 68 -10.66 -14.46 15.18
C VAL A 68 -10.14 -14.19 13.79
N ILE A 69 -9.11 -14.91 13.35
CA ILE A 69 -8.59 -14.82 11.99
C ILE A 69 -8.57 -16.20 11.36
N LYS A 70 -9.07 -16.28 10.12
CA LYS A 70 -9.07 -17.49 9.29
C LYS A 70 -8.25 -17.23 8.05
N TYR A 71 -7.37 -18.16 7.73
CA TYR A 71 -6.51 -18.04 6.57
C TYR A 71 -6.00 -19.39 6.10
N LYS A 72 -5.69 -19.48 4.81
CA LYS A 72 -5.01 -20.59 4.17
C LYS A 72 -3.52 -20.31 4.06
N CYS A 73 -2.66 -21.22 4.52
CA CYS A 73 -1.20 -21.11 4.36
C CYS A 73 -0.62 -22.48 4.04
N ARG A 74 0.17 -22.59 2.96
CA ARG A 74 0.77 -23.86 2.48
C ARG A 74 -0.26 -24.99 2.37
N GLU A 75 -1.39 -24.73 1.72
CA GLU A 75 -2.51 -25.68 1.58
C GLU A 75 -3.19 -26.14 2.87
N ARG A 76 -2.89 -25.52 4.01
CA ARG A 76 -3.56 -25.76 5.29
C ARG A 76 -4.53 -24.64 5.59
N PHE A 77 -5.65 -24.97 6.22
CA PHE A 77 -6.59 -23.98 6.75
C PHE A 77 -6.31 -23.76 8.23
N ILE A 78 -6.05 -22.52 8.62
CA ILE A 78 -5.72 -22.15 10.00
C ILE A 78 -6.79 -21.19 10.51
N GLU A 79 -7.33 -21.49 11.69
CA GLU A 79 -8.18 -20.58 12.46
C GLU A 79 -7.48 -20.27 13.79
N VAL A 80 -7.22 -18.99 14.05
CA VAL A 80 -6.62 -18.53 15.30
C VAL A 80 -7.61 -17.63 16.02
N LYS A 81 -7.96 -18.00 17.25
CA LYS A 81 -8.76 -17.20 18.18
C LYS A 81 -7.89 -16.69 19.31
N CYS A 82 -7.88 -15.38 19.51
CA CYS A 82 -7.32 -14.75 20.70
C CYS A 82 -8.47 -14.15 21.51
N TYR A 83 -8.65 -14.62 22.74
CA TYR A 83 -9.74 -14.18 23.60
C TYR A 83 -9.25 -13.93 25.03
N THR A 84 -10.05 -13.22 25.81
CA THR A 84 -9.84 -13.05 27.25
C THR A 84 -10.70 -14.07 28.00
N GLU A 85 -10.08 -14.97 28.74
CA GLU A 85 -10.79 -15.94 29.58
C GLU A 85 -11.63 -15.24 30.67
N LEU A 86 -12.89 -15.64 30.82
CA LEU A 86 -13.82 -15.04 31.76
C LEU A 86 -13.37 -15.18 33.23
N GLU A 87 -12.83 -16.35 33.59
CA GLU A 87 -12.44 -16.67 34.97
C GLU A 87 -11.12 -16.01 35.36
N THR A 88 -10.09 -16.14 34.52
CA THR A 88 -8.74 -15.69 34.84
C THR A 88 -8.47 -14.24 34.42
N LYS A 89 -9.31 -13.67 33.55
CA LYS A 89 -9.10 -12.39 32.86
C LYS A 89 -7.77 -12.31 32.10
N ARG A 90 -7.19 -13.46 31.74
CA ARG A 90 -5.95 -13.55 30.96
C ARG A 90 -6.26 -13.81 29.50
N LYS A 91 -5.35 -13.39 28.63
CA LYS A 91 -5.40 -13.71 27.21
C LYS A 91 -5.01 -15.17 26.98
N ALA A 92 -5.72 -15.82 26.08
CA ALA A 92 -5.47 -17.20 25.66
C ALA A 92 -5.64 -17.33 24.13
N TYR A 93 -5.00 -18.37 23.58
CA TYR A 93 -5.15 -18.78 22.20
C TYR A 93 -5.93 -20.09 22.11
N GLU A 94 -6.84 -20.17 21.15
CA GLU A 94 -7.38 -21.41 20.62
C GLU A 94 -7.05 -21.46 19.13
N ILE A 95 -6.41 -22.55 18.68
CA ILE A 95 -5.92 -22.69 17.31
C ILE A 95 -6.40 -24.01 16.72
N GLU A 96 -6.99 -23.93 15.55
CA GLU A 96 -7.40 -25.08 14.75
C GLU A 96 -6.64 -25.08 13.41
N VAL A 97 -6.19 -26.27 13.00
CA VAL A 97 -5.59 -26.49 11.68
C VAL A 97 -6.40 -27.60 11.01
N ASP A 98 -6.92 -27.34 9.81
CA ASP A 98 -7.80 -28.24 9.05
C ASP A 98 -8.99 -28.76 9.88
N LYS A 99 -9.58 -27.88 10.71
CA LYS A 99 -10.68 -28.17 11.66
C LYS A 99 -10.31 -29.09 12.83
N GLU A 100 -9.02 -29.35 13.04
CA GLU A 100 -8.52 -30.08 14.19
C GLU A 100 -7.82 -29.15 15.18
N LYS A 101 -8.24 -29.20 16.46
CA LYS A 101 -7.63 -28.41 17.54
C LYS A 101 -6.16 -28.79 17.73
N GLN A 102 -5.30 -27.79 17.72
CA GLN A 102 -3.86 -27.96 17.91
C GLN A 102 -3.43 -27.62 19.33
N SER A 103 -2.47 -28.38 19.85
CA SER A 103 -1.73 -27.96 21.04
C SER A 103 -0.92 -26.70 20.72
N LEU A 104 -1.01 -25.67 21.58
CA LEU A 104 -0.21 -24.45 21.42
C LEU A 104 1.29 -24.75 21.36
N LYS A 105 1.79 -25.76 22.09
CA LYS A 105 3.22 -26.12 22.00
C LYS A 105 3.57 -26.61 20.60
N GLN A 106 2.75 -27.49 20.04
CA GLN A 106 2.96 -28.06 18.71
C GLN A 106 2.80 -27.02 17.60
N PHE A 107 1.84 -26.10 17.73
CA PHE A 107 1.63 -25.02 16.77
C PHE A 107 2.86 -24.11 16.68
N PHE A 108 3.32 -23.57 17.81
CA PHE A 108 4.45 -22.62 17.80
C PHE A 108 5.80 -23.30 17.54
N LYS A 109 5.92 -24.62 17.77
CA LYS A 109 7.06 -25.42 17.29
C LYS A 109 7.15 -25.45 15.77
N ASN A 110 6.00 -25.58 15.11
CA ASN A 110 5.89 -25.68 13.65
C ASN A 110 5.36 -24.38 13.02
N LYS A 111 5.58 -23.22 13.65
CA LYS A 111 5.01 -21.95 13.19
C LYS A 111 5.41 -21.60 11.76
N ASP A 112 6.56 -22.07 11.29
CA ASP A 112 7.02 -21.85 9.90
C ASP A 112 6.18 -22.57 8.86
N ILE A 113 5.41 -23.58 9.25
CA ILE A 113 4.43 -24.24 8.37
C ILE A 113 3.12 -23.46 8.36
N TYR A 114 2.70 -22.98 9.53
CA TYR A 114 1.36 -22.42 9.73
C TYR A 114 1.25 -20.92 9.55
N LEU A 115 2.35 -20.16 9.66
CA LEU A 115 2.35 -18.71 9.49
C LEU A 115 2.93 -18.32 8.12
N PRO A 116 2.52 -17.17 7.55
CA PRO A 116 3.10 -16.65 6.29
C PRO A 116 4.60 -16.50 6.42
N LYS A 117 5.37 -16.83 5.38
CA LYS A 117 6.84 -16.70 5.44
C LYS A 117 7.24 -15.24 5.60
N TYR A 118 6.51 -14.32 4.96
CA TYR A 118 6.68 -12.89 5.14
C TYR A 118 5.36 -12.14 5.27
N VAL A 119 5.41 -11.07 6.06
CA VAL A 119 4.40 -10.04 6.21
C VAL A 119 5.10 -8.73 5.88
N PHE A 120 4.95 -8.29 4.63
CA PHE A 120 5.48 -7.01 4.15
C PHE A 120 4.49 -5.91 4.42
N THR A 121 4.96 -4.78 4.93
CA THR A 121 4.11 -3.63 5.18
C THR A 121 4.77 -2.36 4.69
N TYR A 122 4.08 -1.63 3.83
CA TYR A 122 4.48 -0.31 3.34
C TYR A 122 3.43 0.72 3.76
N TYR A 123 3.89 1.89 4.17
CA TYR A 123 3.03 3.04 4.49
C TYR A 123 3.71 4.31 3.98
N SER A 124 3.00 5.08 3.16
CA SER A 124 3.52 6.35 2.61
C SER A 124 3.41 7.53 3.55
N GLY A 125 2.63 7.42 4.65
CA GLY A 125 2.44 8.53 5.57
C GLY A 125 3.64 8.81 6.50
N ILE A 126 3.62 9.99 7.12
CA ILE A 126 4.74 10.52 7.93
C ILE A 126 4.86 9.82 9.30
N SER A 127 3.81 9.11 9.74
CA SER A 127 3.77 8.54 11.09
C SER A 127 4.59 7.26 11.22
N ASN A 128 5.52 7.24 12.19
CA ASN A 128 6.26 6.02 12.56
C ASN A 128 5.44 5.02 13.39
N LYS A 129 4.15 5.26 13.66
CA LYS A 129 3.34 4.39 14.52
C LYS A 129 3.32 2.93 14.03
N LEU A 130 3.08 2.73 12.74
CA LEU A 130 3.05 1.39 12.14
C LEU A 130 4.45 0.76 12.11
N LYS A 131 5.48 1.57 11.81
CA LYS A 131 6.89 1.14 11.80
C LYS A 131 7.34 0.58 13.14
N ASN A 132 7.00 1.25 14.25
CA ASN A 132 7.42 0.86 15.60
C ASN A 132 6.94 -0.55 16.00
N HIS A 133 5.87 -1.07 15.37
CA HIS A 133 5.40 -2.42 15.65
C HIS A 133 6.41 -3.50 15.22
N PHE A 134 7.34 -3.19 14.32
CA PHE A 134 8.33 -4.12 13.79
C PHE A 134 9.65 -4.15 14.58
N ASP A 135 9.86 -3.21 15.52
CA ASP A 135 11.13 -3.02 16.23
C ASP A 135 11.63 -4.29 16.95
N GLU A 136 10.72 -5.05 17.57
CA GLU A 136 11.07 -6.28 18.29
C GLU A 136 11.56 -7.39 17.33
N ASN A 137 10.83 -7.62 16.23
CA ASN A 137 11.24 -8.60 15.22
C ASN A 137 12.56 -8.18 14.56
N GLN A 138 12.73 -6.89 14.28
CA GLN A 138 13.96 -6.33 13.75
C GLN A 138 15.14 -6.49 14.71
N ARG A 139 14.94 -6.26 16.01
CA ARG A 139 15.98 -6.46 17.04
C ARG A 139 16.38 -7.93 17.17
N ASN A 140 15.42 -8.86 17.12
CA ASN A 140 15.71 -10.29 17.15
C ASN A 140 16.55 -10.72 15.94
N PHE A 141 16.20 -10.25 14.75
CA PHE A 141 16.98 -10.50 13.53
C PHE A 141 18.39 -9.92 13.63
N TYR A 142 18.51 -8.67 14.07
CA TYR A 142 19.80 -8.00 14.29
C TYR A 142 20.70 -8.77 15.25
N ASN A 143 20.17 -9.20 16.40
CA ASN A 143 20.94 -9.96 17.39
C ASN A 143 21.43 -11.30 16.81
N LYS A 144 20.60 -11.98 16.00
CA LYS A 144 20.99 -13.21 15.30
C LYS A 144 22.10 -12.93 14.27
N ALA A 145 21.91 -11.92 13.42
CA ALA A 145 22.84 -11.56 12.33
C ALA A 145 24.24 -11.15 12.80
N LYS A 146 24.35 -10.60 14.02
CA LYS A 146 25.62 -10.21 14.64
C LYS A 146 26.33 -11.31 15.40
N THR A 147 25.68 -12.44 15.62
CA THR A 147 26.26 -13.50 16.43
C THR A 147 27.49 -14.08 15.72
N LYS A 148 28.60 -14.20 16.44
CA LYS A 148 29.85 -14.73 15.89
C LYS A 148 29.65 -16.09 15.26
N GLY A 149 30.17 -16.26 14.04
CA GLY A 149 30.07 -17.51 13.29
C GLY A 149 28.75 -17.71 12.55
N VAL A 150 27.78 -16.81 12.68
CA VAL A 150 26.59 -16.77 11.82
C VAL A 150 27.00 -16.22 10.46
N THR A 151 26.85 -17.04 9.44
CA THR A 151 27.14 -16.74 8.03
C THR A 151 25.85 -16.60 7.24
N LYS A 152 25.96 -16.27 5.94
CA LYS A 152 24.81 -16.25 5.02
C LYS A 152 24.01 -17.56 5.00
N ASP A 153 24.63 -18.69 5.29
CA ASP A 153 24.02 -20.01 5.26
C ASP A 153 23.17 -20.30 6.52
N ASP A 154 23.44 -19.62 7.64
CA ASP A 154 22.72 -19.78 8.91
C ASP A 154 21.43 -18.95 9.01
N VAL A 155 21.24 -18.03 8.04
CA VAL A 155 20.11 -17.11 7.94
C VAL A 155 19.40 -17.34 6.62
N GLU A 156 18.63 -18.44 6.58
CA GLU A 156 17.96 -18.92 5.37
C GLU A 156 17.03 -17.89 4.73
N ASP A 157 16.40 -16.96 5.47
CA ASP A 157 15.38 -16.04 4.94
C ASP A 157 15.35 -14.65 5.60
N LEU A 158 14.71 -13.69 4.92
CA LEU A 158 14.37 -12.39 5.52
C LEU A 158 13.54 -12.62 6.80
N ARG A 159 13.54 -11.66 7.72
CA ARG A 159 12.62 -11.75 8.87
C ARG A 159 11.17 -11.79 8.36
N ARG A 160 10.32 -12.53 9.07
CA ARG A 160 8.88 -12.66 8.73
C ARG A 160 8.21 -11.29 8.68
N MET A 161 8.34 -10.49 9.74
CA MET A 161 7.70 -9.16 9.82
C MET A 161 8.63 -8.10 9.23
N PHE A 162 8.30 -7.56 8.06
CA PHE A 162 9.17 -6.64 7.33
C PHE A 162 8.47 -5.30 7.01
N TYR A 163 8.94 -4.22 7.63
CA TYR A 163 8.49 -2.87 7.31
C TYR A 163 9.35 -2.24 6.21
N VAL A 164 8.71 -1.86 5.11
CA VAL A 164 9.36 -1.31 3.92
C VAL A 164 9.66 0.18 4.12
N GLN A 165 10.86 0.60 3.72
CA GLN A 165 11.34 1.98 3.80
C GLN A 165 12.00 2.37 2.49
N LEU A 166 12.06 3.67 2.20
CA LEU A 166 12.71 4.19 0.98
C LEU A 166 14.18 3.79 0.88
N VAL A 167 14.90 3.57 1.99
CA VAL A 167 16.29 3.07 1.96
C VAL A 167 16.41 1.69 1.29
N HIS A 168 15.34 0.90 1.23
CA HIS A 168 15.37 -0.39 0.56
C HIS A 168 15.38 -0.26 -0.97
N SER A 169 15.04 0.91 -1.53
CA SER A 169 15.14 1.18 -2.98
C SER A 169 16.57 0.95 -3.49
N TYR A 170 17.58 1.47 -2.77
CA TYR A 170 18.99 1.27 -3.12
C TYR A 170 19.34 -0.22 -3.09
N PHE A 171 18.86 -0.96 -2.08
CA PHE A 171 19.18 -2.37 -1.95
C PHE A 171 18.58 -3.21 -3.07
N VAL A 172 17.34 -2.90 -3.44
CA VAL A 172 16.67 -3.48 -4.60
C VAL A 172 17.46 -3.20 -5.88
N LEU A 173 17.86 -1.95 -6.11
CA LEU A 173 18.59 -1.56 -7.32
C LEU A 173 19.92 -2.31 -7.43
N LEU A 174 20.67 -2.37 -6.34
CA LEU A 174 21.95 -3.10 -6.28
C LEU A 174 21.75 -4.59 -6.60
N ALA A 175 20.73 -5.20 -6.00
CA ALA A 175 20.41 -6.60 -6.23
C ALA A 175 20.03 -6.84 -7.70
N PHE A 176 19.21 -5.97 -8.31
CA PHE A 176 18.87 -6.03 -9.73
C PHE A 176 20.10 -6.02 -10.65
N TYR A 177 21.07 -5.12 -10.43
CA TYR A 177 22.30 -5.06 -11.22
C TYR A 177 23.30 -6.19 -10.90
N THR A 178 23.20 -6.80 -9.73
CA THR A 178 24.08 -7.92 -9.35
C THR A 178 23.66 -9.23 -10.01
N PHE A 179 22.35 -9.50 -10.11
CA PHE A 179 21.82 -10.80 -10.53
C PHE A 179 21.16 -10.82 -11.92
N GLU A 180 20.83 -9.67 -12.51
CA GLU A 180 20.25 -9.52 -13.86
C GLU A 180 19.23 -10.60 -14.24
N GLU A 181 18.15 -10.72 -13.46
CA GLU A 181 17.05 -11.63 -13.80
C GLU A 181 16.26 -11.13 -15.02
N ASP A 182 15.61 -12.04 -15.74
CA ASP A 182 14.74 -11.72 -16.87
C ASP A 182 13.70 -10.63 -16.50
N GLY A 183 13.50 -9.69 -17.44
CA GLY A 183 12.59 -8.55 -17.28
C GLY A 183 13.05 -7.45 -16.31
N THR A 184 14.21 -7.57 -15.66
CA THR A 184 14.74 -6.53 -14.76
C THR A 184 15.13 -5.26 -15.52
N ASN A 185 15.84 -5.41 -16.64
CA ASN A 185 16.22 -4.27 -17.47
C ASN A 185 15.00 -3.61 -18.12
N ASP A 186 14.03 -4.41 -18.56
CA ASP A 186 12.76 -3.89 -19.09
C ASP A 186 12.00 -3.10 -18.03
N PHE A 187 11.99 -3.58 -16.78
CA PHE A 187 11.36 -2.87 -15.67
C PHE A 187 12.06 -1.52 -15.39
N LEU A 188 13.39 -1.53 -15.23
CA LEU A 188 14.18 -0.33 -14.95
C LEU A 188 14.07 0.71 -16.08
N SER A 189 14.15 0.25 -17.33
CA SER A 189 14.02 1.10 -18.51
C SER A 189 12.60 1.64 -18.66
N LYS A 190 11.58 0.77 -18.71
CA LYS A 190 10.19 1.15 -19.00
C LYS A 190 9.58 2.06 -17.94
N TYR A 191 9.84 1.79 -16.67
CA TYR A 191 9.16 2.49 -15.57
C TYR A 191 10.01 3.58 -14.91
N LEU A 192 11.34 3.43 -14.89
CA LEU A 192 12.23 4.38 -14.21
C LEU A 192 13.13 5.14 -15.19
N ASN A 193 13.10 4.82 -16.49
CA ASN A 193 14.00 5.35 -17.51
C ASN A 193 15.47 5.18 -17.14
N ILE A 194 15.81 4.11 -16.41
CA ILE A 194 17.18 3.79 -16.02
C ILE A 194 17.76 2.82 -17.06
N GLU A 195 18.84 3.23 -17.72
CA GLU A 195 19.52 2.46 -18.76
C GLU A 195 20.63 1.58 -18.17
N ASP A 196 21.44 2.14 -17.27
CA ASP A 196 22.59 1.43 -16.71
C ASP A 196 23.04 1.99 -15.35
N LEU A 197 23.84 1.19 -14.65
CA LEU A 197 24.51 1.58 -13.41
C LEU A 197 25.89 2.18 -13.73
N GLU A 198 26.13 3.39 -13.25
CA GLU A 198 27.41 4.08 -13.47
C GLU A 198 28.39 3.79 -12.34
N SER A 199 28.03 4.07 -11.09
CA SER A 199 28.90 3.76 -9.95
C SER A 199 28.16 3.79 -8.62
N ILE A 200 28.79 3.25 -7.57
CA ILE A 200 28.24 3.23 -6.21
C ILE A 200 29.31 3.67 -5.23
N LEU A 201 28.97 4.62 -4.35
CA LEU A 201 29.77 4.97 -3.20
C LEU A 201 29.02 4.58 -1.92
N PHE A 202 29.55 3.61 -1.20
CA PHE A 202 29.13 3.34 0.17
C PHE A 202 29.93 4.20 1.12
N LYS A 203 29.22 4.95 1.98
CA LYS A 203 29.79 5.67 3.11
C LYS A 203 29.31 4.97 4.38
N PHE A 204 30.21 4.21 4.99
CA PHE A 204 29.98 3.59 6.29
C PHE A 204 30.47 4.49 7.41
N GLN A 205 29.87 4.38 8.58
CA GLN A 205 30.21 5.14 9.77
C GLN A 205 30.56 4.23 10.94
N ARG A 206 31.32 4.77 11.90
CA ARG A 206 31.46 4.11 13.20
C ARG A 206 30.09 4.01 13.87
N PRO A 207 29.61 2.79 14.17
CA PRO A 207 28.26 2.59 14.68
C PRO A 207 28.19 2.84 16.20
N GLU A 208 27.00 3.15 16.71
CA GLU A 208 26.79 3.52 18.12
C GLU A 208 27.26 2.49 19.15
N TRP A 209 27.21 1.20 18.79
CA TRP A 209 27.62 0.10 19.66
C TRP A 209 29.14 -0.03 19.80
N GLN A 210 29.94 0.59 18.92
CA GLN A 210 31.39 0.62 19.02
C GLN A 210 31.89 2.01 19.41
N LYS A 211 32.12 2.22 20.72
CA LYS A 211 32.61 3.48 21.28
C LYS A 211 34.10 3.47 21.65
N LYS A 212 34.70 2.28 21.74
CA LYS A 212 36.00 2.09 22.40
C LYS A 212 37.17 1.98 21.44
N SER A 213 36.94 1.40 20.26
CA SER A 213 37.98 1.15 19.28
C SER A 213 37.69 1.89 17.98
N ASN A 214 38.75 2.41 17.37
CA ASN A 214 38.69 2.97 16.03
C ASN A 214 38.69 1.85 14.97
N PHE A 215 38.49 2.25 13.71
CA PHE A 215 38.46 1.34 12.56
C PHE A 215 39.70 0.44 12.46
N LYS A 216 40.91 0.92 12.79
CA LYS A 216 42.15 0.14 12.63
C LYS A 216 42.41 -0.81 13.80
N GLU A 217 42.14 -0.36 15.02
CA GLU A 217 42.31 -1.16 16.24
C GLU A 217 41.40 -2.38 16.27
N SER A 218 40.17 -2.20 15.82
CA SER A 218 39.22 -3.28 15.61
C SER A 218 38.77 -3.18 14.16
N PHE A 219 39.47 -3.88 13.26
CA PHE A 219 39.24 -3.80 11.82
C PHE A 219 37.73 -3.86 11.49
N MET A 220 37.21 -2.88 10.75
CA MET A 220 35.76 -2.71 10.49
C MET A 220 34.92 -2.56 11.77
N TRP A 221 35.43 -1.81 12.74
CA TRP A 221 34.84 -1.57 14.07
C TRP A 221 34.53 -2.85 14.87
N GLY A 222 35.11 -3.99 14.48
CA GLY A 222 34.82 -5.30 15.07
C GLY A 222 33.48 -5.88 14.65
N ALA A 223 32.98 -5.53 13.46
CA ALA A 223 31.83 -6.21 12.89
C ALA A 223 32.06 -7.73 12.85
N GLU A 224 31.03 -8.50 13.18
CA GLU A 224 31.01 -9.97 13.11
C GLU A 224 29.78 -10.43 12.31
N GLY A 225 29.76 -11.71 11.93
CA GLY A 225 28.66 -12.36 11.22
C GLY A 225 28.43 -11.80 9.81
N LEU A 226 27.16 -11.75 9.38
CA LEU A 226 26.75 -11.31 8.04
C LEU A 226 27.31 -9.93 7.64
N VAL A 227 27.38 -9.03 8.62
CA VAL A 227 27.86 -7.66 8.42
C VAL A 227 29.34 -7.66 8.04
N ARG A 228 30.13 -8.51 8.70
CA ARG A 228 31.56 -8.63 8.44
C ARG A 228 31.81 -9.19 7.04
N GLU A 229 31.11 -10.27 6.69
CA GLU A 229 31.21 -10.90 5.36
C GLU A 229 30.89 -9.88 4.26
N PHE A 230 29.83 -9.10 4.44
CA PHE A 230 29.44 -8.08 3.47
C PHE A 230 30.50 -6.98 3.30
N LEU A 231 31.02 -6.44 4.40
CA LEU A 231 32.04 -5.40 4.35
C LEU A 231 33.35 -5.90 3.72
N GLU A 232 33.74 -7.15 3.97
CA GLU A 232 34.91 -7.77 3.34
C GLU A 232 34.73 -7.91 1.83
N LYS A 233 33.56 -8.37 1.37
CA LYS A 233 33.29 -8.50 -0.06
C LYS A 233 33.23 -7.15 -0.76
N LEU A 234 32.62 -6.13 -0.14
CA LEU A 234 32.67 -4.77 -0.65
C LEU A 234 34.09 -4.19 -0.68
N TRP A 235 34.90 -4.51 0.34
CA TRP A 235 36.29 -4.05 0.40
C TRP A 235 37.12 -4.66 -0.74
N GLU A 236 36.93 -5.95 -1.04
CA GLU A 236 37.61 -6.68 -2.12
C GLU A 236 37.33 -6.08 -3.51
N ILE A 237 36.08 -5.68 -3.78
CA ILE A 237 35.66 -5.14 -5.09
C ILE A 237 35.80 -3.62 -5.21
N SER A 238 36.07 -2.94 -4.09
CA SER A 238 36.20 -1.49 -4.05
C SER A 238 37.52 -1.04 -4.66
N LEU A 239 37.47 -0.02 -5.52
CA LEU A 239 38.65 0.50 -6.23
C LEU A 239 39.73 1.03 -5.26
N CYS A 240 39.31 1.79 -4.24
CA CYS A 240 40.19 2.35 -3.22
C CYS A 240 39.42 2.57 -1.92
N PRO A 241 39.51 1.64 -0.96
CA PRO A 241 38.95 1.85 0.38
C PRO A 241 39.62 3.01 1.11
N ILE A 242 38.82 3.95 1.64
CA ILE A 242 39.32 5.12 2.37
C ILE A 242 38.72 5.13 3.78
N ASP A 243 39.55 4.97 4.80
CA ASP A 243 39.18 5.22 6.20
C ASP A 243 39.61 6.63 6.61
N VAL A 244 38.69 7.43 7.14
CA VAL A 244 38.95 8.84 7.49
C VAL A 244 38.14 9.28 8.70
N VAL A 245 38.66 10.26 9.43
CA VAL A 245 37.94 10.98 10.49
C VAL A 245 37.49 12.32 9.93
N GLU A 246 36.20 12.60 9.97
CA GLU A 246 35.63 13.85 9.46
C GLU A 246 34.76 14.54 10.52
N ASN A 247 34.66 15.86 10.42
CA ASN A 247 33.70 16.62 11.21
C ASN A 247 32.28 16.30 10.74
N PHE A 248 31.39 15.98 11.67
CA PHE A 248 29.97 15.74 11.39
C PHE A 248 29.07 16.64 12.24
N LYS A 249 27.87 16.92 11.72
CA LYS A 249 26.80 17.61 12.43
C LYS A 249 25.52 16.81 12.27
N GLU A 250 24.96 16.35 13.37
CA GLU A 250 23.62 15.73 13.41
C GLU A 250 22.53 16.79 13.32
N SER A 251 22.76 17.95 13.92
CA SER A 251 21.83 19.08 13.93
C SER A 251 22.52 20.37 13.52
N PHE A 252 21.76 21.29 12.93
CA PHE A 252 22.21 22.67 12.70
C PHE A 252 22.63 23.38 14.01
N ARG A 253 22.18 22.87 15.16
CA ARG A 253 22.49 23.37 16.51
C ARG A 253 23.78 22.78 17.09
N ASP A 254 24.34 21.75 16.48
CA ASP A 254 25.56 21.14 16.99
C ASP A 254 26.72 22.13 16.93
N SER A 255 27.42 22.24 18.04
CA SER A 255 28.70 22.94 18.12
C SER A 255 29.67 22.36 17.08
N ALA A 256 30.48 23.23 16.46
CA ALA A 256 31.54 22.76 15.58
C ALA A 256 32.54 21.88 16.37
N GLY A 257 32.99 20.78 15.77
CA GLY A 257 34.05 19.92 16.33
C GLY A 257 33.64 18.51 16.78
N LYS A 258 32.42 18.04 16.48
CA LYS A 258 32.11 16.61 16.60
C LYS A 258 32.77 15.86 15.43
N GLU A 259 33.61 14.89 15.73
CA GLU A 259 34.28 14.04 14.74
C GLU A 259 33.68 12.64 14.73
N LYS A 260 33.58 12.04 13.53
CA LYS A 260 33.17 10.65 13.34
C LYS A 260 34.07 9.99 12.31
N GLU A 261 34.35 8.71 12.55
CA GLU A 261 35.07 7.87 11.59
C GLU A 261 34.12 7.37 10.51
N TYR A 262 34.60 7.42 9.28
CA TYR A 262 33.91 6.93 8.09
C TYR A 262 34.82 5.98 7.30
N LEU A 263 34.20 5.02 6.63
CA LEU A 263 34.81 4.16 5.62
C LEU A 263 34.09 4.39 4.29
N TYR A 264 34.82 4.79 3.27
CA TYR A 264 34.31 4.92 1.91
C TYR A 264 34.76 3.74 1.07
N LEU A 265 33.78 3.05 0.46
CA LEU A 265 34.01 1.97 -0.51
C LEU A 265 33.36 2.36 -1.83
N TYR A 266 34.17 2.48 -2.88
CA TYR A 266 33.73 2.94 -4.21
C TYR A 266 33.76 1.78 -5.21
N ILE A 267 32.59 1.47 -5.77
CA ILE A 267 32.40 0.50 -6.84
C ILE A 267 32.28 1.28 -8.15
N PRO A 268 33.23 1.13 -9.09
CA PRO A 268 33.35 2.02 -10.24
C PRO A 268 32.34 1.74 -11.35
N ASP A 269 31.79 0.54 -11.44
CA ASP A 269 30.85 0.13 -12.49
C ASP A 269 30.04 -1.12 -12.10
N LYS A 270 29.10 -1.51 -12.96
CA LYS A 270 28.27 -2.71 -12.76
C LYS A 270 29.04 -4.03 -12.79
N GLU A 271 30.15 -4.12 -13.52
CA GLU A 271 30.92 -5.37 -13.62
C GLU A 271 31.61 -5.67 -12.29
N HIS A 272 32.14 -4.65 -11.62
CA HIS A 272 32.66 -4.77 -10.26
C HIS A 272 31.56 -5.11 -9.25
N LEU A 273 30.36 -4.54 -9.40
CA LEU A 273 29.23 -4.91 -8.53
C LEU A 273 28.86 -6.38 -8.72
N ARG A 274 28.82 -6.87 -9.96
CA ARG A 274 28.47 -8.26 -10.28
C ARG A 274 29.43 -9.27 -9.67
N GLU A 275 30.66 -8.91 -9.32
CA GLU A 275 31.55 -9.80 -8.56
C GLU A 275 30.93 -10.29 -7.24
N LEU A 276 29.96 -9.55 -6.67
CA LEU A 276 29.19 -10.00 -5.51
C LEU A 276 28.37 -11.27 -5.79
N ASN A 277 28.00 -11.56 -7.04
CA ASN A 277 27.25 -12.77 -7.41
C ASN A 277 28.07 -14.06 -7.27
N LYS A 278 29.40 -13.95 -7.19
CA LYS A 278 30.29 -15.09 -6.91
C LYS A 278 30.14 -15.57 -5.47
N PHE A 279 29.78 -14.65 -4.57
CA PHE A 279 29.60 -14.95 -3.15
C PHE A 279 28.13 -15.06 -2.75
N TYR A 280 27.27 -14.13 -3.17
CA TYR A 280 25.82 -14.18 -2.95
C TYR A 280 25.15 -14.81 -4.16
N HIS A 281 24.31 -15.82 -3.97
CA HIS A 281 23.71 -16.55 -5.10
C HIS A 281 22.31 -16.10 -5.46
N THR A 282 21.67 -15.33 -4.57
CA THR A 282 20.30 -14.84 -4.77
C THR A 282 20.15 -13.38 -4.38
N ASN A 283 19.19 -12.69 -5.02
CA ASN A 283 18.75 -11.35 -4.63
C ASN A 283 18.44 -11.24 -3.13
N THR A 284 17.84 -12.30 -2.56
CA THR A 284 17.49 -12.36 -1.14
C THR A 284 18.72 -12.41 -0.22
N GLU A 285 19.78 -13.13 -0.58
CA GLU A 285 21.03 -13.18 0.18
C GLU A 285 21.72 -11.82 0.26
N LEU A 286 21.91 -11.15 -0.89
CA LEU A 286 22.52 -9.83 -0.92
C LEU A 286 21.68 -8.79 -0.19
N PHE A 287 20.35 -8.84 -0.37
CA PHE A 287 19.43 -7.94 0.32
C PHE A 287 19.55 -8.07 1.85
N LYS A 288 19.61 -9.31 2.37
CA LYS A 288 19.83 -9.53 3.82
C LYS A 288 21.14 -8.92 4.30
N ALA A 289 22.22 -9.10 3.55
CA ALA A 289 23.53 -8.58 3.93
C ALA A 289 23.52 -7.04 4.01
N LEU A 290 22.95 -6.39 3.00
CA LEU A 290 22.73 -4.94 2.97
C LEU A 290 21.87 -4.48 4.15
N GLU A 291 20.75 -5.18 4.39
CA GLU A 291 19.82 -4.82 5.44
C GLU A 291 20.43 -5.02 6.84
N SER A 292 21.10 -6.14 7.09
CA SER A 292 21.80 -6.39 8.36
C SER A 292 22.84 -5.32 8.63
N THR A 293 23.52 -4.83 7.59
CA THR A 293 24.53 -3.76 7.70
C THR A 293 23.85 -2.41 8.00
N TYR A 294 22.72 -2.12 7.35
CA TYR A 294 21.91 -0.93 7.64
C TYR A 294 21.37 -0.92 9.08
N ILE A 295 20.71 -2.01 9.51
CA ILE A 295 20.18 -2.15 10.87
C ILE A 295 21.31 -2.11 11.92
N SER A 296 22.54 -2.45 11.50
CA SER A 296 23.73 -2.38 12.35
C SER A 296 24.33 -0.99 12.53
N ASP A 297 23.64 0.05 12.06
CA ASP A 297 24.03 1.46 12.17
C ASP A 297 25.37 1.76 11.47
N LEU A 298 25.74 0.93 10.50
CA LEU A 298 26.99 1.07 9.76
C LEU A 298 26.83 1.88 8.48
N ILE A 299 25.68 1.82 7.81
CA ILE A 299 25.45 2.58 6.57
C ILE A 299 25.02 4.01 6.93
N ASP A 300 25.88 5.00 6.67
CA ASP A 300 25.54 6.43 6.77
C ASP A 300 24.86 6.91 5.50
N GLU A 301 25.45 6.56 4.35
CA GLU A 301 24.93 6.94 3.04
C GLU A 301 25.34 5.94 1.96
N VAL A 302 24.45 5.72 0.98
CA VAL A 302 24.77 5.04 -0.28
C VAL A 302 24.45 6.00 -1.42
N LYS A 303 25.46 6.36 -2.21
CA LYS A 303 25.29 7.17 -3.42
C LYS A 303 25.40 6.26 -4.62
N VAL A 304 24.25 5.93 -5.21
CA VAL A 304 24.19 5.18 -6.45
C VAL A 304 24.03 6.17 -7.59
N LYS A 305 24.90 6.10 -8.59
CA LYS A 305 24.78 6.88 -9.82
C LYS A 305 24.27 6.00 -10.94
N VAL A 306 23.29 6.50 -11.67
CA VAL A 306 22.65 5.77 -12.77
C VAL A 306 22.61 6.64 -14.02
N LYS A 307 22.63 5.97 -15.17
CA LYS A 307 22.37 6.57 -16.47
C LYS A 307 20.88 6.54 -16.76
N LYS A 308 20.30 7.69 -17.10
CA LYS A 308 18.89 7.78 -17.50
C LYS A 308 18.73 8.14 -18.97
N SER A 309 17.67 7.62 -19.56
CA SER A 309 17.24 8.03 -20.89
C SER A 309 16.84 9.51 -20.88
N ASN A 310 17.24 10.22 -21.93
CA ASN A 310 16.94 11.64 -22.14
C ASN A 310 17.52 12.60 -21.08
N VAL A 311 18.58 12.18 -20.38
CA VAL A 311 19.36 13.04 -19.48
C VAL A 311 20.83 12.95 -19.88
N ASP A 312 21.44 14.08 -20.23
CA ASP A 312 22.83 14.12 -20.71
C ASP A 312 23.85 13.79 -19.61
N ASN A 313 23.48 13.99 -18.34
CA ASN A 313 24.35 13.78 -17.19
C ASN A 313 23.87 12.59 -16.34
N GLU A 314 24.83 11.93 -15.68
CA GLU A 314 24.57 10.95 -14.63
C GLU A 314 23.77 11.61 -13.50
N ILE A 315 22.78 10.88 -12.97
CA ILE A 315 22.05 11.34 -11.79
C ILE A 315 22.36 10.44 -10.60
N THR A 316 22.35 11.04 -9.41
CA THR A 316 22.36 10.27 -8.17
C THR A 316 20.96 9.73 -7.92
N PHE A 317 20.83 8.52 -7.39
CA PHE A 317 19.55 7.89 -7.10
C PHE A 317 18.63 8.74 -6.20
N LYS A 318 19.22 9.54 -5.29
CA LYS A 318 18.48 10.51 -4.47
C LYS A 318 17.77 11.61 -5.29
N GLU A 319 18.20 11.84 -6.54
CA GLU A 319 17.62 12.81 -7.47
C GLU A 319 16.47 12.20 -8.29
N LEU A 320 16.21 10.89 -8.16
CA LEU A 320 14.96 10.30 -8.65
C LEU A 320 13.77 10.87 -7.89
N SER A 321 12.63 10.99 -8.57
CA SER A 321 11.39 11.41 -7.91
C SER A 321 10.98 10.43 -6.81
N GLU A 322 10.30 10.92 -5.78
CA GLU A 322 9.78 10.07 -4.70
C GLU A 322 8.91 8.92 -5.23
N GLY A 323 8.11 9.19 -6.27
CA GLY A 323 7.31 8.18 -6.96
C GLY A 323 8.13 7.07 -7.61
N GLU A 324 9.25 7.40 -8.26
CA GLU A 324 10.18 6.41 -8.84
C GLU A 324 10.82 5.54 -7.76
N GLN A 325 11.30 6.16 -6.68
CA GLN A 325 11.91 5.44 -5.55
C GLN A 325 10.89 4.53 -4.87
N GLN A 326 9.67 5.01 -4.67
CA GLN A 326 8.56 4.24 -4.10
C GLN A 326 8.21 3.04 -4.98
N LEU A 327 8.03 3.28 -6.30
CA LEU A 327 7.70 2.23 -7.26
C LEU A 327 8.77 1.14 -7.30
N LEU A 328 10.05 1.53 -7.38
CA LEU A 328 11.17 0.58 -7.32
C LEU A 328 11.18 -0.22 -6.02
N THR A 329 10.98 0.46 -4.89
CA THR A 329 11.02 -0.19 -3.57
C THR A 329 9.92 -1.25 -3.46
N VAL A 330 8.68 -0.87 -3.74
CA VAL A 330 7.54 -1.78 -3.59
C VAL A 330 7.65 -2.91 -4.59
N LEU A 331 7.73 -2.62 -5.89
CA LEU A 331 7.71 -3.64 -6.92
C LEU A 331 8.95 -4.55 -6.87
N GLY A 332 10.12 -4.01 -6.54
CA GLY A 332 11.33 -4.83 -6.40
C GLY A 332 11.29 -5.78 -5.21
N LEU A 333 10.76 -5.35 -4.06
CA LEU A 333 10.55 -6.24 -2.92
C LEU A 333 9.49 -7.30 -3.19
N LEU A 334 8.43 -6.98 -3.94
CA LEU A 334 7.46 -7.97 -4.40
C LEU A 334 8.13 -9.03 -5.28
N LYS A 335 9.03 -8.62 -6.20
CA LYS A 335 9.81 -9.56 -7.02
C LYS A 335 10.65 -10.52 -6.17
N PHE A 336 11.30 -10.06 -5.10
CA PHE A 336 12.12 -10.92 -4.23
C PHE A 336 11.32 -11.90 -3.36
N THR A 337 10.03 -11.64 -3.19
CA THR A 337 9.15 -12.31 -2.21
C THR A 337 8.02 -13.11 -2.87
N LYS A 338 8.04 -13.14 -4.21
CA LYS A 338 7.18 -13.98 -5.04
C LYS A 338 7.32 -15.46 -4.64
N ASP A 339 6.20 -16.19 -4.71
CA ASP A 339 6.13 -17.64 -4.50
C ASP A 339 6.56 -18.14 -3.11
N LYS A 340 6.49 -17.26 -2.10
CA LYS A 340 7.00 -17.53 -0.76
C LYS A 340 5.96 -17.44 0.35
N GLU A 341 4.66 -17.68 0.10
CA GLU A 341 3.63 -17.62 1.17
C GLU A 341 3.60 -16.23 1.86
N THR A 342 3.43 -15.18 1.07
CA THR A 342 3.61 -13.79 1.48
C THR A 342 2.28 -13.09 1.73
N LEU A 343 2.20 -12.28 2.79
CA LEU A 343 1.16 -11.28 3.00
C LEU A 343 1.76 -9.90 2.76
N VAL A 344 1.18 -9.13 1.85
CA VAL A 344 1.61 -7.76 1.53
C VAL A 344 0.52 -6.79 1.95
N LEU A 345 0.88 -5.83 2.80
CA LEU A 345 0.00 -4.78 3.29
C LEU A 345 0.53 -3.44 2.76
N LEU A 346 -0.20 -2.80 1.86
CA LEU A 346 0.18 -1.52 1.27
C LEU A 346 -0.82 -0.45 1.70
N ASP A 347 -0.36 0.53 2.46
CA ASP A 347 -1.18 1.65 2.89
C ASP A 347 -0.80 2.91 2.11
N GLU A 348 -1.70 3.32 1.20
CA GLU A 348 -1.54 4.42 0.25
C GLU A 348 -0.25 4.33 -0.60
N PRO A 349 -0.02 3.22 -1.32
CA PRO A 349 1.16 3.05 -2.16
C PRO A 349 1.16 3.92 -3.43
N ASP A 350 0.09 4.67 -3.67
CA ASP A 350 -0.17 5.46 -4.87
C ASP A 350 0.04 6.96 -4.68
N THR A 351 0.30 7.44 -3.47
CA THR A 351 0.36 8.88 -3.11
C THR A 351 1.32 9.71 -3.97
N HIS A 352 2.51 9.20 -4.30
CA HIS A 352 3.52 9.93 -5.09
C HIS A 352 3.56 9.52 -6.57
N LEU A 353 2.62 8.67 -7.01
CA LEU A 353 2.58 8.19 -8.40
C LEU A 353 1.87 9.20 -9.30
N ASN A 354 2.34 9.32 -10.55
CA ASN A 354 1.63 10.09 -11.57
C ASN A 354 0.35 9.37 -12.04
N PRO A 355 -0.61 10.05 -12.70
CA PRO A 355 -1.87 9.43 -13.11
C PRO A 355 -1.74 8.19 -14.00
N LEU A 356 -0.75 8.14 -14.90
CA LEU A 356 -0.53 6.98 -15.77
C LEU A 356 -0.10 5.76 -14.94
N TRP A 357 0.81 5.94 -13.99
CA TRP A 357 1.25 4.87 -13.11
C TRP A 357 0.17 4.43 -12.13
N LYS A 358 -0.68 5.34 -11.65
CA LYS A 358 -1.84 4.99 -10.82
C LYS A 358 -2.81 4.10 -11.58
N TRP A 359 -3.06 4.43 -12.86
CA TRP A 359 -3.91 3.64 -13.73
C TRP A 359 -3.35 2.23 -14.01
N ASP A 360 -2.04 2.11 -14.23
CA ASP A 360 -1.37 0.82 -14.47
C ASP A 360 -1.02 0.04 -13.19
N TYR A 361 -1.10 0.64 -12.00
CA TYR A 361 -0.44 0.14 -10.78
C TYR A 361 -0.75 -1.33 -10.44
N LEU A 362 -2.02 -1.70 -10.45
CA LEU A 362 -2.44 -3.07 -10.13
C LEU A 362 -2.04 -4.06 -11.23
N GLU A 363 -1.97 -3.62 -12.48
CA GLU A 363 -1.46 -4.44 -13.57
C GLU A 363 0.05 -4.70 -13.41
N LEU A 364 0.81 -3.70 -12.95
CA LEU A 364 2.24 -3.87 -12.62
C LEU A 364 2.44 -4.94 -11.55
N ILE A 365 1.67 -4.86 -10.47
CA ILE A 365 1.69 -5.87 -9.40
C ILE A 365 1.32 -7.25 -9.96
N LYS A 366 0.22 -7.34 -10.72
CA LYS A 366 -0.24 -8.60 -11.31
C LYS A 366 0.85 -9.22 -12.20
N ASN A 367 1.54 -8.42 -13.01
CA ASN A 367 2.59 -8.90 -13.90
C ASN A 367 3.78 -9.50 -13.14
N ILE A 368 4.10 -9.01 -11.93
CA ILE A 368 5.14 -9.61 -11.08
C ILE A 368 4.74 -11.02 -10.63
N TYR A 369 3.47 -11.22 -10.27
CA TYR A 369 2.95 -12.48 -9.72
C TYR A 369 2.37 -13.46 -10.75
N LYS A 370 2.44 -13.15 -12.06
CA LYS A 370 2.14 -14.14 -13.12
C LYS A 370 3.17 -15.27 -13.05
N LYS A 371 2.73 -16.52 -12.80
CA LYS A 371 3.59 -17.72 -12.80
C LYS A 371 3.84 -18.23 -14.22
N ASP A 372 2.88 -18.03 -15.11
CA ASP A 372 2.93 -18.52 -16.48
C ASP A 372 2.24 -17.50 -17.40
N PHE A 373 2.99 -16.99 -18.39
CA PHE A 373 2.49 -16.01 -19.36
C PHE A 373 1.58 -16.64 -20.43
N GLU A 374 1.65 -17.96 -20.63
CA GLU A 374 0.84 -18.70 -21.60
C GLU A 374 -0.51 -19.15 -21.00
N THR A 375 -0.52 -19.63 -19.74
CA THR A 375 -1.76 -20.03 -19.06
C THR A 375 -2.41 -18.93 -18.23
N GLY A 376 -1.69 -17.84 -17.95
CA GLY A 376 -2.19 -16.71 -17.16
C GLY A 376 -2.40 -17.03 -15.68
N LYS A 377 -1.88 -18.15 -15.18
CA LYS A 377 -2.08 -18.58 -13.79
C LYS A 377 -1.29 -17.68 -12.83
N GLU A 378 -2.00 -17.12 -11.85
CA GLU A 378 -1.44 -16.24 -10.82
C GLU A 378 -0.84 -17.04 -9.65
N ASP A 379 0.04 -16.39 -8.88
CA ASP A 379 0.53 -16.93 -7.62
C ASP A 379 -0.58 -17.00 -6.56
N ASP A 380 -0.95 -18.23 -6.22
CA ASP A 380 -1.88 -18.60 -5.14
C ASP A 380 -1.26 -18.51 -3.75
N THR A 381 0.04 -18.22 -3.64
CA THR A 381 0.74 -18.16 -2.35
C THR A 381 0.87 -16.75 -1.77
N THR A 382 0.63 -15.67 -2.54
CA THR A 382 0.81 -14.29 -2.06
C THR A 382 -0.47 -13.46 -2.02
N GLN A 383 -0.88 -12.90 -0.89
CA GLN A 383 -2.06 -12.03 -0.82
C GLN A 383 -1.64 -10.58 -0.65
N ILE A 384 -2.29 -9.67 -1.38
CA ILE A 384 -1.99 -8.24 -1.35
C ILE A 384 -3.22 -7.47 -0.89
N ILE A 385 -3.10 -6.74 0.21
CA ILE A 385 -4.16 -5.86 0.73
C ILE A 385 -3.68 -4.42 0.57
N ILE A 386 -4.45 -3.64 -0.19
CA ILE A 386 -4.09 -2.27 -0.58
C ILE A 386 -5.15 -1.32 -0.03
N ASN A 387 -4.72 -0.32 0.73
CA ASN A 387 -5.55 0.84 1.01
C ASN A 387 -5.21 1.95 -0.01
N THR A 388 -6.21 2.45 -0.73
CA THR A 388 -6.06 3.59 -1.64
C THR A 388 -7.31 4.45 -1.57
N HIS A 389 -7.13 5.73 -1.91
CA HIS A 389 -8.19 6.71 -2.05
C HIS A 389 -8.31 7.21 -3.50
N ASP A 390 -7.66 6.55 -4.45
CA ASP A 390 -7.58 7.03 -5.83
C ASP A 390 -8.50 6.23 -6.77
N PRO A 391 -9.46 6.89 -7.44
CA PRO A 391 -10.39 6.22 -8.36
C PRO A 391 -9.68 5.60 -9.59
N LEU A 392 -8.50 6.10 -9.98
CA LEU A 392 -7.76 5.57 -11.13
C LEU A 392 -7.18 4.18 -10.84
N VAL A 393 -6.79 3.91 -9.59
CA VAL A 393 -6.21 2.62 -9.19
C VAL A 393 -7.25 1.51 -9.25
N ILE A 394 -8.51 1.80 -8.90
CA ILE A 394 -9.56 0.77 -8.81
C ILE A 394 -10.35 0.56 -10.10
N GLY A 395 -10.11 1.38 -11.13
CA GLY A 395 -10.95 1.39 -12.33
C GLY A 395 -10.97 0.06 -13.11
N GLY A 396 -9.96 -0.80 -12.94
CA GLY A 396 -9.88 -2.11 -13.58
C GLY A 396 -10.40 -3.28 -12.74
N LEU A 397 -10.87 -3.04 -11.51
CA LEU A 397 -11.17 -4.10 -10.54
C LEU A 397 -12.57 -4.69 -10.68
N GLU A 398 -12.71 -5.95 -10.29
CA GLU A 398 -13.99 -6.59 -10.03
C GLU A 398 -14.47 -6.31 -8.60
N LYS A 399 -15.78 -6.43 -8.35
CA LYS A 399 -16.37 -6.15 -7.03
C LYS A 399 -15.84 -7.07 -5.92
N GLU A 400 -15.46 -8.30 -6.25
CA GLU A 400 -14.89 -9.30 -5.33
C GLU A 400 -13.54 -8.82 -4.74
N GLN A 401 -12.83 -7.97 -5.47
CA GLN A 401 -11.53 -7.41 -5.10
C GLN A 401 -11.64 -6.16 -4.22
N ILE A 402 -12.86 -5.68 -3.91
CA ILE A 402 -13.07 -4.41 -3.22
C ILE A 402 -13.82 -4.61 -1.92
N ARG A 403 -13.41 -3.88 -0.89
CA ARG A 403 -14.10 -3.77 0.40
C ARG A 403 -14.28 -2.31 0.79
N ILE A 404 -15.52 -1.88 0.93
CA ILE A 404 -15.88 -0.50 1.28
C ILE A 404 -16.12 -0.41 2.79
N PHE A 405 -15.32 0.41 3.46
CA PHE A 405 -15.42 0.75 4.87
C PHE A 405 -16.35 1.95 5.04
N LYS A 406 -17.46 1.75 5.76
CA LYS A 406 -18.45 2.79 6.05
C LYS A 406 -18.69 2.85 7.57
N ARG A 407 -19.14 4.00 8.06
CA ARG A 407 -19.71 4.10 9.40
C ARG A 407 -21.19 3.77 9.33
N ASN A 408 -21.64 2.85 10.16
CA ASN A 408 -23.06 2.56 10.32
C ASN A 408 -23.74 3.81 10.92
N PRO A 409 -24.76 4.38 10.26
CA PRO A 409 -25.46 5.58 10.74
C PRO A 409 -26.14 5.41 12.11
N GLU A 410 -26.55 4.20 12.48
CA GLU A 410 -27.34 3.94 13.69
C GLU A 410 -26.49 3.87 14.96
N ASN A 411 -25.35 3.17 14.90
CA ASN A 411 -24.50 2.92 16.07
C ASN A 411 -23.08 3.51 15.95
N GLY A 412 -22.72 4.05 14.79
CA GLY A 412 -21.39 4.62 14.52
C GLY A 412 -20.27 3.59 14.32
N ASN A 413 -20.55 2.29 14.44
CA ASN A 413 -19.56 1.23 14.25
C ASN A 413 -19.12 1.15 12.78
N ILE A 414 -17.90 0.67 12.56
CA ILE A 414 -17.39 0.44 11.21
C ILE A 414 -17.98 -0.86 10.64
N ILE A 415 -18.56 -0.77 9.47
CA ILE A 415 -19.03 -1.90 8.67
C ILE A 415 -18.25 -1.98 7.36
N VAL A 416 -18.12 -3.20 6.83
CA VAL A 416 -17.42 -3.47 5.58
C VAL A 416 -18.32 -4.23 4.64
N GLU A 417 -18.44 -3.75 3.41
CA GLU A 417 -19.31 -4.32 2.39
C GLU A 417 -18.58 -4.47 1.06
N LYS A 418 -19.02 -5.43 0.23
CA LYS A 418 -18.63 -5.51 -1.19
C LYS A 418 -19.45 -4.48 -1.98
N PRO A 419 -18.89 -3.84 -3.02
CA PRO A 419 -19.70 -3.02 -3.91
C PRO A 419 -20.74 -3.86 -4.66
N ILE A 420 -21.86 -3.21 -5.00
CA ILE A 420 -22.97 -3.78 -5.78
C ILE A 420 -22.49 -4.07 -7.22
N LYS A 421 -21.65 -3.20 -7.78
CA LYS A 421 -21.14 -3.31 -9.16
C LYS A 421 -19.61 -3.19 -9.21
N SER A 422 -18.99 -3.92 -10.14
CA SER A 422 -17.57 -3.77 -10.44
C SER A 422 -17.29 -2.36 -10.99
N PRO A 423 -16.22 -1.67 -10.55
CA PRO A 423 -15.76 -0.41 -11.16
C PRO A 423 -15.26 -0.56 -12.59
N LYS A 424 -14.84 -1.76 -12.98
CA LYS A 424 -14.48 -2.08 -14.35
C LYS A 424 -15.56 -1.65 -15.34
N GLY A 425 -15.18 -0.71 -16.21
CA GLY A 425 -16.04 -0.16 -17.25
C GLY A 425 -16.93 1.03 -16.83
N MET A 426 -16.95 1.45 -15.55
CA MET A 426 -17.78 2.58 -15.10
C MET A 426 -17.24 3.95 -15.54
N GLY A 427 -15.95 4.04 -15.89
CA GLY A 427 -15.26 5.31 -16.09
C GLY A 427 -15.06 6.08 -14.78
N VAL A 428 -14.11 7.02 -14.76
CA VAL A 428 -13.73 7.76 -13.54
C VAL A 428 -14.92 8.52 -12.95
N ALA A 429 -15.72 9.17 -13.79
CA ALA A 429 -16.91 9.89 -13.34
C ALA A 429 -17.92 8.97 -12.64
N GLY A 430 -18.20 7.80 -13.24
CA GLY A 430 -19.11 6.82 -12.67
C GLY A 430 -18.61 6.26 -11.34
N ILE A 431 -17.31 5.97 -11.24
CA ILE A 431 -16.66 5.51 -9.99
C ILE A 431 -16.82 6.56 -8.89
N LEU A 432 -16.50 7.81 -9.20
CA LEU A 432 -16.58 8.93 -8.26
C LEU A 432 -18.00 9.17 -7.73
N THR A 433 -19.02 9.07 -8.59
CA THR A 433 -20.43 9.28 -8.21
C THR A 433 -21.12 8.02 -7.68
N SER A 434 -20.49 6.85 -7.79
CA SER A 434 -21.01 5.59 -7.25
C SER A 434 -20.84 5.52 -5.73
N GLU A 435 -21.38 4.47 -5.11
CA GLU A 435 -21.18 4.19 -3.69
C GLU A 435 -19.72 3.98 -3.26
N LEU A 436 -18.79 3.81 -4.21
CA LEU A 436 -17.35 3.64 -3.93
C LEU A 436 -16.76 4.92 -3.30
N PHE A 437 -17.15 6.09 -3.81
CA PHE A 437 -16.66 7.40 -3.37
C PHE A 437 -17.78 8.32 -2.88
N GLY A 438 -18.99 8.19 -3.44
CA GLY A 438 -20.18 8.89 -3.00
C GLY A 438 -20.18 10.39 -3.31
N LEU A 439 -19.45 10.85 -4.34
CA LEU A 439 -19.51 12.25 -4.73
C LEU A 439 -20.89 12.58 -5.31
N PRO A 440 -21.55 13.65 -4.85
CA PRO A 440 -22.85 14.06 -5.38
C PRO A 440 -22.76 14.54 -6.84
N SER A 441 -21.59 15.05 -7.23
CA SER A 441 -21.27 15.44 -8.58
C SER A 441 -19.76 15.42 -8.81
N ILE A 442 -19.35 15.30 -10.07
CA ILE A 442 -17.97 15.51 -10.52
C ILE A 442 -17.64 16.98 -10.75
N LEU A 443 -18.65 17.86 -10.77
CA LEU A 443 -18.48 19.30 -10.90
C LEU A 443 -18.14 19.90 -9.54
N ASP A 444 -17.41 21.01 -9.56
CA ASP A 444 -17.27 21.82 -8.36
C ASP A 444 -18.64 22.31 -7.87
N LYS A 445 -18.73 22.57 -6.56
CA LYS A 445 -20.00 22.88 -5.90
C LYS A 445 -20.66 24.14 -6.47
N GLU A 446 -19.90 25.15 -6.88
CA GLU A 446 -20.45 26.40 -7.41
C GLU A 446 -21.08 26.17 -8.79
N THR A 447 -20.34 25.49 -9.68
CA THR A 447 -20.85 25.13 -11.01
C THR A 447 -22.05 24.19 -10.91
N GLN A 448 -22.04 23.24 -9.98
CA GLN A 448 -23.19 22.35 -9.75
C GLN A 448 -24.43 23.11 -9.26
N ILE A 449 -24.28 24.06 -8.32
CA ILE A 449 -25.39 24.93 -7.87
C ILE A 449 -25.92 25.76 -9.04
N LYS A 450 -25.04 26.35 -9.86
CA LYS A 450 -25.44 27.12 -11.05
C LYS A 450 -26.21 26.24 -12.03
N LEU A 451 -25.72 25.03 -12.29
CA LEU A 451 -26.36 24.07 -13.19
C LEU A 451 -27.73 23.62 -12.66
N ASN A 452 -27.84 23.34 -11.36
CA ASN A 452 -29.09 22.96 -10.73
C ASN A 452 -30.11 24.11 -10.77
N ARG A 453 -29.67 25.35 -10.50
CA ARG A 453 -30.52 26.54 -10.63
C ARG A 453 -30.97 26.76 -12.08
N LYS A 454 -30.08 26.63 -13.06
CA LYS A 454 -30.46 26.67 -14.49
C LYS A 454 -31.54 25.64 -14.81
N ARG A 455 -31.35 24.39 -14.38
CA ARG A 455 -32.29 23.27 -14.58
C ARG A 455 -33.64 23.50 -13.91
N TYR A 456 -33.65 24.05 -12.70
CA TYR A 456 -34.88 24.41 -11.99
C TYR A 456 -35.68 25.46 -12.76
N LEU A 457 -35.02 26.55 -13.18
CA LEU A 457 -35.62 27.62 -13.97
C LEU A 457 -36.09 27.13 -15.35
N GLN A 458 -35.32 26.22 -15.97
CA GLN A 458 -35.69 25.60 -17.24
C GLN A 458 -36.99 24.79 -17.12
N GLY A 459 -37.13 23.98 -16.06
CA GLY A 459 -38.37 23.24 -15.83
C GLY A 459 -39.55 24.16 -15.48
N LYS A 460 -39.29 25.28 -14.79
CA LYS A 460 -40.30 26.34 -14.60
C LYS A 460 -40.78 26.94 -15.93
N LEU A 461 -39.83 27.30 -16.79
CA LEU A 461 -40.11 27.78 -18.14
C LEU A 461 -40.97 26.78 -18.94
N MET A 462 -40.71 25.47 -18.83
CA MET A 462 -41.51 24.42 -19.48
C MET A 462 -42.95 24.34 -18.97
N ARG A 463 -43.20 24.71 -17.72
CA ARG A 463 -44.55 24.76 -17.11
C ARG A 463 -45.27 26.10 -17.30
N ASN A 464 -44.63 27.08 -17.94
CA ASN A 464 -45.10 28.46 -18.05
C ASN A 464 -45.35 29.13 -16.68
N ASP A 465 -44.55 28.79 -15.65
CA ASP A 465 -44.68 29.32 -14.28
C ASP A 465 -43.50 30.24 -13.86
N ILE A 466 -42.66 30.65 -14.82
CA ILE A 466 -41.47 31.47 -14.61
C ILE A 466 -41.78 32.98 -14.64
N THR A 467 -41.16 33.78 -13.76
CA THR A 467 -41.28 35.24 -13.77
C THR A 467 -40.31 35.91 -14.76
N GLU A 468 -40.52 37.20 -15.09
CA GLU A 468 -39.58 37.93 -15.97
C GLU A 468 -38.16 38.04 -15.39
N GLU A 469 -38.04 38.22 -14.06
CA GLU A 469 -36.75 38.27 -13.37
C GLU A 469 -36.05 36.91 -13.41
N GLU A 470 -36.78 35.83 -13.15
CA GLU A 470 -36.29 34.45 -13.24
C GLU A 470 -35.89 34.09 -14.68
N HIS A 471 -36.62 34.57 -15.68
CA HIS A 471 -36.28 34.36 -17.08
C HIS A 471 -34.97 35.06 -17.46
N LYS A 472 -34.73 36.29 -16.99
CA LYS A 472 -33.44 36.97 -17.17
C LYS A 472 -32.31 36.22 -16.48
N GLU A 473 -32.52 35.77 -15.23
CA GLU A 473 -31.56 34.95 -14.48
C GLU A 473 -31.20 33.68 -15.25
N TYR A 474 -32.20 32.99 -15.80
CA TYR A 474 -32.03 31.79 -16.61
C TYR A 474 -31.17 32.05 -17.85
N GLN A 475 -31.41 33.13 -18.61
CA GLN A 475 -30.62 33.46 -19.81
C GLN A 475 -29.16 33.76 -19.47
N ILE A 476 -28.90 34.47 -18.36
CA ILE A 476 -27.52 34.74 -17.89
C ILE A 476 -26.81 33.42 -17.56
N LYS A 477 -27.43 32.58 -16.72
CA LYS A 477 -26.85 31.28 -16.31
C LYS A 477 -26.68 30.33 -17.48
N LYS A 478 -27.58 30.37 -18.46
CA LYS A 478 -27.48 29.60 -19.69
C LYS A 478 -26.21 29.99 -20.46
N ALA A 479 -26.01 31.28 -20.74
CA ALA A 479 -24.84 31.77 -21.45
C ALA A 479 -23.53 31.40 -20.73
N GLU A 480 -23.47 31.59 -19.42
CA GLU A 480 -22.30 31.20 -18.61
C GLU A 480 -22.01 29.69 -18.70
N LEU A 481 -23.03 28.84 -18.57
CA LEU A 481 -22.85 27.38 -18.57
C LEU A 481 -22.55 26.81 -19.95
N GLU A 482 -22.95 27.50 -21.04
CA GLU A 482 -22.57 27.14 -22.41
C GLU A 482 -21.07 27.33 -22.66
N GLU A 483 -20.42 28.31 -22.02
CA GLU A 483 -18.96 28.47 -22.08
C GLU A 483 -18.21 27.26 -21.49
N PHE A 484 -18.81 26.57 -20.52
CA PHE A 484 -18.28 25.35 -19.91
C PHE A 484 -18.70 24.07 -20.65
N GLY A 485 -19.40 24.19 -21.78
CA GLY A 485 -19.86 23.05 -22.59
C GLY A 485 -21.19 22.42 -22.12
N PHE A 486 -21.94 23.06 -21.20
CA PHE A 486 -23.27 22.59 -20.79
C PHE A 486 -24.38 23.18 -21.64
N TYR A 487 -24.45 22.74 -22.89
CA TYR A 487 -25.47 23.14 -23.86
C TYR A 487 -26.88 22.72 -23.43
N GLU A 488 -27.89 23.44 -23.95
CA GLU A 488 -29.29 23.25 -23.57
C GLU A 488 -29.96 22.06 -24.28
N GLU A 489 -29.49 21.67 -25.45
CA GLU A 489 -30.19 20.76 -26.36
C GLU A 489 -30.21 19.32 -25.83
N VAL A 490 -31.14 19.05 -24.93
CA VAL A 490 -31.67 17.71 -24.75
C VAL A 490 -32.89 17.60 -25.66
N GLU A 491 -32.72 17.02 -26.85
CA GLU A 491 -33.85 16.74 -27.76
C GLU A 491 -34.81 15.67 -27.20
N ASP A 492 -34.40 14.99 -26.13
CA ASP A 492 -35.21 13.96 -25.46
C ASP A 492 -36.45 14.57 -24.78
N LYS A 493 -37.61 14.34 -25.39
CA LYS A 493 -38.94 14.73 -24.88
C LYS A 493 -39.18 14.23 -23.45
N TRP A 494 -38.72 13.02 -23.12
CA TRP A 494 -38.98 12.38 -21.84
C TRP A 494 -38.10 12.96 -20.75
N PHE A 495 -36.86 13.27 -21.06
CA PHE A 495 -35.99 14.01 -20.14
C PHE A 495 -36.55 15.41 -19.83
N LYS A 496 -37.10 16.12 -20.83
CA LYS A 496 -37.77 17.41 -20.60
C LYS A 496 -38.96 17.28 -19.66
N LEU A 497 -39.80 16.26 -19.85
CA LEU A 497 -40.95 16.01 -18.98
C LEU A 497 -40.51 15.64 -17.55
N TYR A 498 -39.47 14.81 -17.42
CA TYR A 498 -38.88 14.50 -16.13
C TYR A 498 -38.35 15.75 -15.41
N LEU A 499 -37.60 16.60 -16.11
CA LEU A 499 -37.07 17.85 -15.56
C LEU A 499 -38.20 18.80 -15.14
N SER A 500 -39.23 18.93 -15.97
CA SER A 500 -40.43 19.72 -15.69
C SER A 500 -41.21 19.21 -14.48
N GLU A 501 -41.28 17.92 -14.22
CA GLU A 501 -41.97 17.41 -13.03
C GLU A 501 -41.10 17.54 -11.77
N MET A 502 -39.82 17.20 -11.87
CA MET A 502 -38.89 17.27 -10.74
C MET A 502 -38.64 18.71 -10.26
N SER A 503 -38.69 19.72 -11.14
CA SER A 503 -38.50 21.12 -10.72
C SER A 503 -39.71 21.75 -10.02
N LYS A 504 -40.72 20.96 -9.64
CA LYS A 504 -41.74 21.37 -8.66
C LYS A 504 -41.18 21.39 -7.25
N TYR A 505 -40.09 20.66 -7.00
CA TYR A 505 -39.46 20.55 -5.70
C TYR A 505 -38.22 21.44 -5.65
N GLU A 506 -38.21 22.46 -4.79
CA GLU A 506 -37.06 23.39 -4.68
C GLU A 506 -35.76 22.67 -4.30
N ILE A 507 -35.87 21.54 -3.61
CA ILE A 507 -34.76 20.72 -3.13
C ILE A 507 -33.80 20.29 -4.25
N ILE A 508 -34.26 20.16 -5.51
CA ILE A 508 -33.38 19.78 -6.64
C ILE A 508 -32.25 20.78 -6.91
N GLN A 509 -32.33 21.98 -6.31
CA GLN A 509 -31.31 23.02 -6.43
C GLN A 509 -30.08 22.74 -5.56
N GLN A 510 -30.22 21.88 -4.55
CA GLN A 510 -29.14 21.53 -3.62
C GLN A 510 -28.13 20.56 -4.26
N VAL A 511 -26.94 20.47 -3.65
CA VAL A 511 -25.87 19.56 -4.07
C VAL A 511 -25.71 18.40 -3.10
N ASP A 512 -25.75 18.72 -1.81
CA ASP A 512 -25.65 17.75 -0.72
C ASP A 512 -27.05 17.53 -0.16
N PHE A 513 -27.43 16.26 0.01
CA PHE A 513 -28.74 15.85 0.53
C PHE A 513 -28.54 15.03 1.81
N SER A 514 -29.37 15.27 2.82
CA SER A 514 -29.53 14.35 3.95
C SER A 514 -30.15 13.03 3.51
N GLU A 515 -30.04 11.98 4.33
CA GLU A 515 -30.60 10.66 4.01
C GLU A 515 -32.13 10.69 3.83
N GLU A 516 -32.83 11.56 4.56
CA GLU A 516 -34.27 11.76 4.41
C GLU A 516 -34.61 12.42 3.06
N GLU A 517 -33.84 13.43 2.68
CA GLU A 517 -33.98 14.15 1.41
C GLU A 517 -33.66 13.26 0.21
N LYS A 518 -32.64 12.39 0.32
CA LYS A 518 -32.33 11.38 -0.71
C LYS A 518 -33.50 10.41 -0.89
N LYS A 519 -34.06 9.88 0.21
CA LYS A 519 -35.23 8.99 0.14
C LYS A 519 -36.43 9.67 -0.50
N PHE A 520 -36.72 10.91 -0.11
CA PHE A 520 -37.78 11.70 -0.73
C PHE A 520 -37.58 11.86 -2.24
N LEU A 521 -36.37 12.26 -2.67
CA LEU A 521 -36.03 12.42 -4.08
C LEU A 521 -36.13 11.10 -4.87
N GLU A 522 -35.71 9.97 -4.28
CA GLU A 522 -35.85 8.65 -4.90
C GLU A 522 -37.31 8.25 -5.10
N GLU A 523 -38.16 8.46 -4.09
CA GLU A 523 -39.59 8.16 -4.16
C GLU A 523 -40.31 9.02 -5.21
N GLU A 524 -40.06 10.33 -5.20
CA GLU A 524 -40.66 11.25 -6.17
C GLU A 524 -40.14 11.00 -7.59
N SER A 525 -38.83 10.75 -7.75
CA SER A 525 -38.25 10.38 -9.04
C SER A 525 -38.92 9.12 -9.62
N LYS A 526 -39.14 8.08 -8.80
CA LYS A 526 -39.87 6.86 -9.22
C LYS A 526 -41.30 7.18 -9.66
N LYS A 527 -42.05 7.98 -8.89
CA LYS A 527 -43.42 8.40 -9.26
C LYS A 527 -43.46 9.14 -10.59
N VAL A 528 -42.53 10.08 -10.80
CA VAL A 528 -42.41 10.83 -12.06
C VAL A 528 -42.09 9.89 -13.22
N VAL A 529 -41.11 8.98 -13.07
CA VAL A 529 -40.75 8.01 -14.11
C VAL A 529 -41.91 7.07 -14.44
N GLU A 530 -42.64 6.56 -13.44
CA GLU A 530 -43.84 5.74 -13.66
C GLU A 530 -44.94 6.51 -14.41
N GLY A 531 -45.13 7.80 -14.09
CA GLY A 531 -46.05 8.67 -14.81
C GLY A 531 -45.65 8.85 -16.28
N ILE A 532 -44.36 9.05 -16.53
CA ILE A 532 -43.81 9.16 -17.89
C ILE A 532 -44.00 7.84 -18.65
N LEU A 533 -43.67 6.69 -18.05
CA LEU A 533 -43.86 5.37 -18.66
C LEU A 533 -45.32 5.09 -19.04
N LYS A 534 -46.28 5.49 -18.18
CA LYS A 534 -47.70 5.42 -18.52
C LYS A 534 -48.03 6.29 -19.74
N SER A 535 -47.50 7.52 -19.79
CA SER A 535 -47.72 8.42 -20.94
C SER A 535 -47.07 7.93 -22.25
N MET A 536 -45.98 7.17 -22.18
CA MET A 536 -45.37 6.49 -23.32
C MET A 536 -46.29 5.38 -23.86
N ASN A 537 -46.80 4.54 -22.96
CA ASN A 537 -47.65 3.41 -23.31
C ASN A 537 -49.05 3.83 -23.79
N SER A 538 -49.53 5.01 -23.41
CA SER A 538 -50.80 5.57 -23.89
C SER A 538 -50.73 6.22 -25.28
N ASN A 539 -49.53 6.41 -25.82
CA ASN A 539 -49.27 7.05 -27.13
C ASN A 539 -48.78 6.05 -28.21
N ASN A 540 -48.72 4.76 -27.90
CA ASN A 540 -48.67 3.64 -28.86
C ASN A 540 -50.07 3.06 -29.00
#